data_AF-A0A1C6C0R2-F1
#
_entry.id   AF-A0A1C6C0R2-F1
#
_cell.length_a   1.000
_cell.length_b   1.000
_cell.length_c   1.000
_cell.angle_alpha   90.00
_cell.angle_beta   90.00
_cell.angle_gamma   90.00
#
_symmetry.space_group_name_H-M   'P 1'
#
loop_
_entity.id
_entity.type
_entity.pdbx_description
1 polymer ?
#
loop_
_entity_poly.entity_id
_entity_poly.type
_entity_poly.pdbx_seq_one_letter_code
_entity_poly.pdbx_strand_id
1 'polypeptide(L)'
;MVWNMYRKIIVLIVSLLLLSTMITACGMEKKDSKKIRDLDYTVLEPEEVPDPLMEEIEEKKEGDFKVSYTYEGYLYIARGFGMQETGGYSIQMRELYLSSNAVYFGADLVGPKKDEKTKEAVSYPYIVIKTEAVDENVVFE
;
A
#
# COMPACT_ATOMS: atom_id res chain seq x y z
N MET A 1 49.06 -36.40 -9.70
CA MET A 1 47.59 -36.36 -9.93
C MET A 1 46.84 -35.75 -8.74
N VAL A 2 47.21 -36.08 -7.50
CA VAL A 2 46.55 -35.65 -6.26
C VAL A 2 46.69 -34.13 -5.97
N TRP A 3 47.83 -33.50 -6.29
CA TRP A 3 48.06 -32.06 -6.07
C TRP A 3 47.10 -31.15 -6.87
N ASN A 4 46.85 -31.46 -8.14
CA ASN A 4 45.93 -30.69 -8.98
C ASN A 4 44.47 -30.85 -8.51
N MET A 5 44.14 -31.97 -7.86
CA MET A 5 42.82 -32.21 -7.28
C MET A 5 42.61 -31.36 -6.02
N TYR A 6 43.60 -31.31 -5.11
CA TYR A 6 43.56 -30.42 -3.95
C TYR A 6 43.53 -28.93 -4.35
N ARG A 7 44.28 -28.52 -5.37
CA ARG A 7 44.27 -27.14 -5.86
C ARG A 7 42.89 -26.73 -6.41
N LYS A 8 42.21 -27.63 -7.12
CA LYS A 8 40.85 -27.41 -7.64
C LYS A 8 39.82 -27.34 -6.50
N ILE A 9 39.94 -28.21 -5.49
CA ILE A 9 39.04 -28.22 -4.32
C ILE A 9 39.23 -26.94 -3.49
N ILE A 10 40.47 -26.48 -3.28
CA ILE A 10 40.75 -25.23 -2.57
C ILE A 10 40.17 -24.02 -3.32
N VAL A 11 40.33 -23.97 -4.65
CA VAL A 11 39.77 -22.88 -5.46
C VAL A 11 38.23 -22.88 -5.41
N LEU A 12 37.59 -24.05 -5.43
CA LEU A 12 36.13 -24.17 -5.31
C LEU A 12 35.62 -23.74 -3.92
N ILE A 13 36.33 -24.10 -2.85
CA ILE A 13 35.96 -23.69 -1.48
C ILE A 13 36.11 -22.17 -1.32
N VAL A 14 37.18 -21.58 -1.85
CA VAL A 14 37.41 -20.14 -1.79
C VAL A 14 36.38 -19.37 -2.64
N SER A 15 35.99 -19.88 -3.82
CA SER A 15 34.95 -19.22 -4.63
C SER A 15 33.56 -19.30 -3.99
N LEU A 16 33.25 -20.40 -3.30
CA LEU A 16 32.00 -20.57 -2.56
C LEU A 16 31.91 -19.64 -1.35
N LEU A 17 33.02 -19.42 -0.64
CA LEU A 17 33.15 -18.45 0.45
C LEU A 17 33.07 -16.99 -0.02
N LEU A 18 33.56 -16.68 -1.24
CA LEU A 18 33.41 -15.34 -1.82
C LEU A 18 31.97 -15.03 -2.23
N LEU A 19 31.23 -16.02 -2.77
CA LEU A 19 29.83 -15.84 -3.15
C LEU A 19 28.88 -15.60 -1.97
N SER A 20 29.19 -16.14 -0.78
CA SER A 20 28.32 -15.99 0.40
C SER A 20 28.39 -14.59 1.04
N THR A 21 29.41 -13.79 0.73
CA THR A 21 29.55 -12.42 1.27
C THR A 21 28.65 -11.40 0.59
N MET A 22 28.04 -11.72 -0.55
CA MET A 22 27.18 -10.80 -1.33
C MET A 22 25.72 -10.73 -0.86
N ILE A 23 25.32 -11.46 0.20
CA ILE A 23 23.90 -11.54 0.63
C ILE A 23 23.58 -10.65 1.85
N THR A 24 24.55 -9.91 2.39
CA THR A 24 24.33 -9.05 3.58
C THR A 24 24.37 -7.57 3.24
N ALA A 25 23.46 -7.13 2.38
CA ALA A 25 23.08 -5.73 2.25
C ALA A 25 21.56 -5.58 2.16
N CYS A 26 20.83 -6.27 3.04
CA CYS A 26 19.46 -5.87 3.34
C CYS A 26 19.55 -4.71 4.32
N GLY A 27 19.77 -3.51 3.78
CA GLY A 27 19.75 -2.27 4.53
C GLY A 27 18.33 -1.97 4.97
N MET A 28 17.89 -2.62 6.05
CA MET A 28 16.67 -2.23 6.75
C MET A 28 17.03 -0.98 7.56
N GLU A 29 17.06 0.17 6.88
CA GLU A 29 17.11 1.46 7.56
C GLU A 29 15.88 1.50 8.47
N LYS A 30 16.14 1.48 9.78
CA LYS A 30 15.14 1.87 10.77
C LYS A 30 14.97 3.38 10.63
N LYS A 31 14.37 3.83 9.54
CA LYS A 31 13.85 5.18 9.44
C LYS A 31 12.74 5.26 10.49
N ASP A 32 12.97 6.10 11.49
CA ASP A 32 11.99 6.42 12.52
C ASP A 32 10.67 6.73 11.81
N SER A 33 9.62 5.94 12.08
CA SER A 33 8.25 6.15 11.58
C SER A 33 7.58 7.37 12.23
N LYS A 34 8.40 8.28 12.77
CA LYS A 34 7.95 9.48 13.43
C LYS A 34 7.30 10.37 12.38
N LYS A 35 6.01 10.64 12.60
CA LYS A 35 5.22 11.59 11.83
C LYS A 35 5.95 12.94 11.73
N ILE A 36 6.19 13.38 10.50
CA ILE A 36 6.77 14.68 10.17
C ILE A 36 5.66 15.73 10.13
N ARG A 37 4.60 15.47 9.35
CA ARG A 37 3.41 16.35 9.26
C ARG A 37 2.18 15.61 8.77
N ASP A 38 1.01 16.13 9.12
CA ASP A 38 -0.25 15.80 8.44
C ASP A 38 -0.23 16.29 6.99
N LEU A 39 -0.91 15.57 6.10
CA LEU A 39 -1.15 16.00 4.73
C LEU A 39 -2.61 16.42 4.59
N ASP A 40 -2.84 17.55 3.92
CA ASP A 40 -4.18 17.97 3.55
C ASP A 40 -4.68 17.10 2.39
N TYR A 41 -5.96 16.73 2.43
CA TYR A 41 -6.56 15.89 1.40
C TYR A 41 -7.97 16.33 1.07
N THR A 42 -8.41 15.92 -0.12
CA THR A 42 -9.78 16.02 -0.58
C THR A 42 -10.29 14.62 -0.87
N VAL A 43 -11.47 14.29 -0.35
CA VAL A 43 -12.18 13.06 -0.75
C VAL A 43 -12.85 13.35 -2.08
N LEU A 44 -12.61 12.49 -3.07
CA LEU A 44 -13.14 12.68 -4.42
C LEU A 44 -14.50 12.01 -4.57
N GLU A 45 -15.40 12.68 -5.27
CA GLU A 45 -16.58 12.03 -5.83
C GLU A 45 -16.18 11.14 -7.02
N PRO A 46 -16.96 10.09 -7.35
CA PRO A 46 -16.61 9.18 -8.45
C PRO A 46 -16.33 9.88 -9.80
N GLU A 47 -16.97 11.02 -10.05
CA GLU A 47 -16.84 11.80 -11.27
C GLU A 47 -15.52 12.60 -11.33
N GLU A 48 -14.86 12.78 -10.18
CA GLU A 48 -13.57 13.51 -10.06
C GLU A 48 -12.37 12.55 -10.04
N VAL A 49 -12.61 11.24 -9.90
CA VAL A 49 -11.57 10.21 -9.93
C VAL A 49 -11.07 10.06 -11.36
N PRO A 50 -9.74 10.10 -11.61
CA PRO A 50 -9.23 9.90 -12.97
C PRO A 50 -9.61 8.53 -13.53
N ASP A 51 -10.05 8.50 -14.79
CA ASP A 51 -10.48 7.29 -15.52
C ASP A 51 -9.63 6.02 -15.27
N PRO A 52 -8.28 6.05 -15.37
CA PRO A 52 -7.47 4.84 -15.16
C PRO A 52 -7.59 4.28 -13.75
N LEU A 53 -7.77 5.13 -12.72
CA LEU A 53 -8.00 4.66 -11.36
C LEU A 53 -9.40 4.12 -11.18
N MET A 54 -10.39 4.77 -11.78
CA MET A 54 -11.76 4.28 -11.69
C MET A 54 -11.89 2.89 -12.32
N GLU A 55 -11.22 2.64 -13.45
CA GLU A 55 -11.16 1.32 -14.08
C GLU A 55 -10.54 0.27 -13.14
N GLU A 56 -9.42 0.60 -12.49
CA GLU A 56 -8.76 -0.31 -11.54
C GLU A 56 -9.60 -0.57 -10.28
N ILE A 57 -10.32 0.44 -9.78
CA ILE A 57 -11.28 0.28 -8.68
C ILE A 57 -12.39 -0.68 -9.08
N GLU A 58 -12.99 -0.48 -10.25
CA GLU A 58 -14.09 -1.32 -10.74
C GLU A 58 -13.68 -2.77 -10.97
N GLU A 59 -12.45 -3.02 -11.43
CA GLU A 59 -11.89 -4.36 -11.57
C GLU A 59 -11.68 -5.05 -10.21
N LYS A 60 -11.27 -4.30 -9.19
CA LYS A 60 -10.86 -4.86 -7.88
C LYS A 60 -11.92 -4.81 -6.79
N LYS A 61 -13.02 -4.07 -6.99
CA LYS A 61 -14.00 -3.74 -5.93
C LYS A 61 -14.66 -4.91 -5.23
N GLU A 62 -14.72 -6.09 -5.87
CA GLU A 62 -15.27 -7.29 -5.24
C GLU A 62 -14.41 -7.74 -4.04
N GLY A 63 -13.09 -7.50 -4.10
CA GLY A 63 -12.13 -7.82 -3.07
C GLY A 63 -11.66 -6.61 -2.27
N ASP A 64 -10.95 -6.91 -1.19
CA ASP A 64 -10.17 -5.91 -0.46
C ASP A 64 -9.02 -5.42 -1.35
N PHE A 65 -8.91 -4.10 -1.57
CA PHE A 65 -7.86 -3.53 -2.39
C PHE A 65 -7.29 -2.23 -1.82
N LYS A 66 -6.04 -1.97 -2.19
CA LYS A 66 -5.23 -0.81 -1.82
C LYS A 66 -4.46 -0.39 -3.07
N VAL A 67 -4.63 0.86 -3.51
CA VAL A 67 -3.91 1.40 -4.67
C VAL A 67 -3.56 2.86 -4.43
N SER A 68 -2.39 3.26 -4.90
CA SER A 68 -1.98 4.65 -4.93
C SER A 68 -1.18 4.92 -6.19
N TYR A 69 -1.39 6.06 -6.82
CA TYR A 69 -0.56 6.49 -7.94
C TYR A 69 -0.50 8.02 -8.01
N THR A 70 0.57 8.50 -8.62
CA THR A 70 0.78 9.94 -8.83
C THR A 70 0.38 10.29 -10.25
N TYR A 71 -0.48 11.30 -10.40
CA TYR A 71 -0.95 11.80 -11.69
C TYR A 71 -1.13 13.31 -11.65
N GLU A 72 -0.65 13.99 -12.70
CA GLU A 72 -0.72 15.45 -12.83
C GLU A 72 -0.23 16.23 -11.59
N GLY A 73 0.81 15.73 -10.92
CA GLY A 73 1.40 16.40 -9.75
C GLY A 73 0.65 16.20 -8.43
N TYR A 74 -0.31 15.28 -8.39
CA TYR A 74 -1.03 14.89 -7.17
C TYR A 74 -0.91 13.40 -6.91
N LEU A 75 -0.96 13.04 -5.63
CA LEU A 75 -1.05 11.65 -5.19
C LEU A 75 -2.52 11.30 -4.96
N TYR A 76 -2.97 10.25 -5.64
CA TYR A 76 -4.29 9.65 -5.46
C TYR A 76 -4.12 8.36 -4.67
N ILE A 77 -4.94 8.16 -3.63
CA ILE A 77 -4.95 6.96 -2.80
C ILE A 77 -6.37 6.43 -2.75
N ALA A 78 -6.55 5.16 -3.14
CA ALA A 78 -7.83 4.48 -3.05
C ALA A 78 -7.74 3.23 -2.17
N ARG A 79 -8.77 3.07 -1.34
CA ARG A 79 -8.94 1.94 -0.42
C ARG A 79 -10.35 1.39 -0.57
N GLY A 80 -10.47 0.14 -1.02
CA GLY A 80 -11.74 -0.57 -1.09
C GLY A 80 -11.78 -1.76 -0.15
N PHE A 81 -12.93 -1.99 0.48
CA PHE A 81 -13.12 -3.01 1.51
C PHE A 81 -13.87 -4.25 1.00
N GLY A 82 -13.88 -4.46 -0.31
CA GLY A 82 -14.55 -5.57 -0.95
C GLY A 82 -16.08 -5.54 -0.85
N MET A 83 -16.69 -6.62 -1.32
CA MET A 83 -18.12 -6.82 -1.27
C MET A 83 -18.64 -6.86 0.17
N GLN A 84 -19.72 -6.12 0.42
CA GLN A 84 -20.53 -6.20 1.63
C GLN A 84 -21.93 -6.69 1.26
N GLU A 85 -22.47 -7.64 2.03
CA GLU A 85 -23.78 -8.26 1.76
C GLU A 85 -24.96 -7.28 1.86
N THR A 86 -24.77 -6.19 2.62
CA THR A 86 -25.78 -5.16 2.85
C THR A 86 -25.20 -3.76 2.64
N GLY A 87 -26.10 -2.79 2.51
CA GLY A 87 -25.76 -1.37 2.54
C GLY A 87 -25.81 -0.80 3.96
N GLY A 88 -25.34 0.44 4.12
CA GLY A 88 -25.27 1.13 5.41
C GLY A 88 -23.86 1.16 6.01
N TYR A 89 -22.87 0.67 5.27
CA TYR A 89 -21.47 0.87 5.60
C TYR A 89 -21.03 2.30 5.26
N SER A 90 -20.13 2.83 6.08
CA SER A 90 -19.45 4.10 5.85
C SER A 90 -17.95 3.92 6.05
N ILE A 91 -17.15 4.78 5.42
CA ILE A 91 -15.70 4.74 5.58
C ILE A 91 -15.26 5.93 6.43
N GLN A 92 -14.47 5.67 7.46
CA GLN A 92 -13.90 6.69 8.32
C GLN A 92 -12.41 6.82 8.04
N MET A 93 -11.99 8.01 7.60
CA MET A 93 -10.56 8.37 7.56
C MET A 93 -10.01 8.43 8.98
N ARG A 94 -8.91 7.73 9.21
CA ARG A 94 -8.19 7.71 10.48
C ARG A 94 -6.99 8.64 10.45
N GLU A 95 -6.20 8.54 9.38
CA GLU A 95 -4.95 9.28 9.28
C GLU A 95 -4.47 9.41 7.84
N LEU A 96 -3.81 10.53 7.60
CA LEU A 96 -2.98 10.76 6.43
C LEU A 96 -1.81 11.64 6.85
N TYR A 97 -0.61 11.07 6.89
CA TYR A 97 0.57 11.83 7.28
C TYR A 97 1.84 11.38 6.57
N LEU A 98 2.78 12.30 6.44
CA LEU A 98 4.13 12.04 5.95
C LEU A 98 5.05 11.70 7.13
N SER A 99 5.79 10.61 7.02
CA SER A 99 6.93 10.29 7.87
C SER A 99 8.25 10.51 7.11
N SER A 100 9.38 10.12 7.70
CA SER A 100 10.69 10.15 7.04
C SER A 100 10.87 9.13 5.89
N ASN A 101 9.90 8.21 5.71
CA ASN A 101 10.05 7.03 4.85
C ASN A 101 8.81 6.65 4.03
N ALA A 102 7.65 7.23 4.32
CA ALA A 102 6.39 6.88 3.68
C ALA A 102 5.30 7.92 3.96
N VAL A 103 4.27 7.89 3.13
CA VAL A 103 2.94 8.40 3.47
C VAL A 103 2.17 7.29 4.15
N TYR A 104 1.67 7.53 5.36
CA TYR A 104 0.79 6.63 6.07
C TYR A 104 -0.64 7.04 5.81
N PHE A 105 -1.45 6.09 5.36
CA PHE A 105 -2.87 6.25 5.11
C PHE A 105 -3.64 5.17 5.86
N GLY A 106 -4.63 5.60 6.66
CA GLY A 106 -5.49 4.71 7.43
C GLY A 106 -6.96 5.06 7.21
N ALA A 107 -7.77 4.06 6.88
CA ALA A 107 -9.21 4.20 6.78
C ALA A 107 -9.89 2.91 7.26
N ASP A 108 -10.99 3.06 8.00
CA ASP A 108 -11.76 1.98 8.58
C ASP A 108 -13.14 1.87 7.93
N LEU A 109 -13.62 0.64 7.75
CA LEU A 109 -15.01 0.38 7.38
C LEU A 109 -15.87 0.33 8.65
N VAL A 110 -16.83 1.24 8.74
CA VAL A 110 -17.80 1.33 9.84
C VAL A 110 -19.12 0.73 9.36
N GLY A 111 -19.51 -0.37 10.00
CA GLY A 111 -20.78 -1.04 9.70
C GLY A 111 -22.02 -0.27 10.18
N PRO A 112 -23.20 -0.62 9.63
CA PRO A 112 -24.47 -0.03 10.04
C PRO A 112 -24.75 -0.28 11.53
N LYS A 113 -25.48 0.63 12.17
CA LYS A 113 -25.88 0.46 13.58
C LYS A 113 -26.86 -0.71 13.69
N LYS A 114 -26.85 -1.41 14.84
CA LYS A 114 -27.72 -2.58 15.10
C LYS A 114 -29.23 -2.34 14.87
N ASP A 115 -29.69 -1.09 14.97
CA ASP A 115 -31.09 -0.70 14.81
C ASP A 115 -31.38 0.03 13.49
N GLU A 116 -30.36 0.18 12.63
CA GLU A 116 -30.53 0.76 11.31
C GLU A 116 -31.07 -0.31 10.36
N LYS A 117 -32.13 0.00 9.61
CA LYS A 117 -32.62 -0.89 8.56
C LYS A 117 -31.52 -1.00 7.50
N THR A 118 -30.75 -2.09 7.55
CA THR A 118 -29.79 -2.42 6.52
C THR A 118 -30.51 -2.52 5.20
N LYS A 119 -30.02 -1.81 4.18
CA LYS A 119 -30.53 -1.99 2.82
C LYS A 119 -30.08 -3.39 2.38
N GLU A 120 -31.02 -4.25 1.98
CA GLU A 120 -30.73 -5.54 1.34
C GLU A 120 -30.19 -5.32 -0.08
N ALA A 121 -29.06 -4.66 -0.17
CA ALA A 121 -28.37 -4.35 -1.41
C ALA A 121 -26.88 -4.55 -1.17
N VAL A 122 -26.27 -5.39 -2.02
CA VAL A 122 -24.82 -5.57 -2.06
C VAL A 122 -24.15 -4.21 -2.26
N SER A 123 -23.09 -3.94 -1.50
CA SER A 123 -22.32 -2.71 -1.64
C SER A 123 -20.82 -2.99 -1.76
N TYR A 124 -20.09 -2.07 -2.39
CA TYR A 124 -18.65 -2.15 -2.60
C TYR A 124 -18.00 -0.84 -2.09
N PRO A 125 -17.92 -0.66 -0.77
CA PRO A 125 -17.43 0.58 -0.18
C PRO A 125 -15.96 0.81 -0.53
N TYR A 126 -15.68 1.99 -1.11
CA TYR A 126 -14.33 2.49 -1.32
C TYR A 126 -14.25 3.98 -1.03
N ILE A 127 -13.04 4.45 -0.73
CA ILE A 127 -12.72 5.88 -0.61
C ILE A 127 -11.57 6.18 -1.56
N VAL A 128 -11.65 7.32 -2.24
CA VAL A 128 -10.54 7.91 -3.01
C VAL A 128 -10.23 9.27 -2.43
N ILE A 129 -8.96 9.51 -2.14
CA ILE A 129 -8.47 10.83 -1.75
C ILE A 129 -7.44 11.34 -2.74
N LYS A 130 -7.37 12.66 -2.82
CA LYS A 130 -6.33 13.43 -3.51
C LYS A 130 -5.55 14.25 -2.49
N THR A 131 -4.24 14.18 -2.54
CA THR A 131 -3.31 14.97 -1.71
C THR A 131 -2.15 15.49 -2.56
N GLU A 132 -1.35 16.39 -2.00
CA GLU A 132 -0.10 16.82 -2.63
C GLU A 132 0.79 15.61 -2.97
N ALA A 133 1.46 15.65 -4.12
CA ALA A 133 2.44 14.62 -4.46
C ALA A 133 3.67 14.73 -3.55
N VAL A 134 4.11 13.58 -3.05
CA VAL A 134 5.35 13.45 -2.29
C VAL A 134 6.17 12.29 -2.85
N ASP A 135 7.49 12.40 -2.75
CA ASP A 135 8.44 11.41 -3.28
C ASP A 135 8.67 10.26 -2.29
N GLU A 136 7.58 9.71 -1.74
CA GLU A 136 7.60 8.62 -0.78
C GLU A 136 6.47 7.64 -1.10
N ASN A 137 6.67 6.35 -0.79
CA ASN A 137 5.65 5.33 -1.03
C ASN A 137 4.48 5.45 -0.02
N VAL A 138 3.33 4.91 -0.39
CA VAL A 138 2.16 4.84 0.50
C VAL A 138 2.17 3.52 1.29
N VAL A 139 2.07 3.62 2.61
CA VAL A 139 1.83 2.53 3.54
C VAL A 139 0.39 2.62 4.02
N PHE A 140 -0.36 1.52 3.86
CA PHE A 140 -1.76 1.42 4.27
C PHE A 140 -1.87 0.70 5.61
N GLU A 141 -2.34 1.40 6.63
CA GLU A 141 -2.61 0.82 7.96
C GLU A 141 -3.91 -0.01 7.99
#